data_AF-A0A2M8PN27-F1
#
_entry.id   AF-A0A2M8PN27-F1
#
_cell.length_a   1.000
_cell.length_b   1.000
_cell.length_c   1.000
_cell.angle_alpha   90.00
_cell.angle_beta   90.00
_cell.angle_gamma   90.00
#
_symmetry.space_group_name_H-M   'P 1'
#
loop_
_entity.id
_entity.type
_entity.pdbx_description
1 polymer ?
#
loop_
_entity_poly.entity_id
_entity_poly.type
_entity_poly.pdbx_seq_one_letter_code
_entity_poly.pdbx_strand_id
1 'polypeptide(L)'
;MIDTTVQTIDLVAMGKRAKAASRDLAKATTVEKNAALLTIAKALELNTDAILAANRLDLEDAQDNGVDPLYIRDRLAMEQRMVGMIADVRKVAELPDPVGR
;
A
#
# COMPACT_ATOMS: atom_id res chain seq x y z
N MET A 1 -0.19 -29.92 -4.54
CA MET A 1 -1.53 -29.36 -4.85
C MET A 1 -1.71 -28.14 -3.98
N ILE A 2 -1.35 -26.97 -4.50
CA ILE A 2 -1.72 -25.69 -3.88
C ILE A 2 -3.19 -25.48 -4.21
N ASP A 3 -4.02 -25.49 -3.17
CA ASP A 3 -5.46 -25.24 -3.27
C ASP A 3 -5.67 -23.76 -3.59
N THR A 4 -5.57 -23.42 -4.88
CA THR A 4 -5.82 -22.06 -5.37
C THR A 4 -7.33 -21.88 -5.51
N THR A 5 -8.04 -21.80 -4.40
CA THR A 5 -9.39 -21.21 -4.42
C THR A 5 -9.26 -19.79 -4.90
N VAL A 6 -9.55 -19.55 -6.18
CA VAL A 6 -9.69 -18.20 -6.74
C VAL A 6 -10.84 -17.55 -5.99
N GLN A 7 -10.50 -16.74 -4.98
CA GLN A 7 -11.47 -15.95 -4.24
C GLN A 7 -12.11 -15.01 -5.26
N THR A 8 -13.37 -15.26 -5.60
CA THR A 8 -14.10 -14.40 -6.53
C THR A 8 -14.38 -13.08 -5.82
N ILE A 9 -13.65 -12.03 -6.18
CA ILE A 9 -13.85 -10.69 -5.62
C ILE A 9 -15.11 -10.10 -6.26
N ASP A 10 -16.17 -9.92 -5.47
CA ASP A 10 -17.32 -9.12 -5.89
C ASP A 10 -16.93 -7.63 -5.88
N LEU A 11 -16.58 -7.13 -7.06
CA LEU A 11 -16.19 -5.73 -7.29
C LEU A 11 -17.32 -4.76 -6.95
N VAL A 12 -18.59 -5.15 -7.17
CA VAL A 12 -19.75 -4.30 -6.85
C VAL A 12 -19.89 -4.17 -5.34
N ALA A 13 -19.79 -5.27 -4.61
CA ALA A 13 -19.80 -5.24 -3.15
C ALA A 13 -18.60 -4.48 -2.58
N MET A 14 -17.41 -4.65 -3.13
CA MET A 14 -16.22 -3.91 -2.73
C MET A 14 -16.39 -2.40 -2.94
N GLY A 15 -16.91 -1.98 -4.10
CA GLY A 15 -17.21 -0.57 -4.39
C GLY A 15 -18.26 0.01 -3.44
N LYS A 16 -19.31 -0.75 -3.09
CA LYS A 16 -20.30 -0.32 -2.08
C LYS A 16 -19.66 -0.10 -0.71
N ARG A 17 -18.76 -0.98 -0.26
CA ARG A 17 -18.02 -0.81 1.00
C ARG A 17 -17.10 0.42 0.96
N ALA A 18 -16.35 0.61 -0.12
CA ALA A 18 -15.49 1.78 -0.29
C ALA A 18 -16.29 3.09 -0.27
N LYS A 19 -17.44 3.14 -0.95
CA LYS A 19 -18.34 4.32 -0.96
C LYS A 19 -18.96 4.61 0.42
N ALA A 20 -19.22 3.58 1.22
CA ALA A 20 -19.67 3.77 2.60
C ALA A 20 -18.53 4.37 3.45
N ALA A 21 -17.35 3.75 3.44
CA ALA A 21 -16.20 4.18 4.21
C ALA A 21 -15.72 5.59 3.85
N SER A 22 -15.83 6.02 2.59
CA SER A 22 -15.42 7.36 2.17
C SER A 22 -16.21 8.47 2.88
N ARG A 23 -17.47 8.22 3.25
CA ARG A 23 -18.31 9.19 3.98
C ARG A 23 -17.83 9.39 5.41
N ASP A 24 -17.33 8.32 6.04
CA ASP A 24 -16.79 8.39 7.39
C ASP A 24 -15.39 9.01 7.37
N LEU A 25 -14.56 8.63 6.39
CA LEU A 25 -13.24 9.23 6.19
C LEU A 25 -13.31 10.74 5.93
N ALA A 26 -14.32 11.20 5.19
CA ALA A 26 -14.54 12.63 4.94
C ALA A 26 -14.87 13.45 6.20
N LYS A 27 -15.37 12.80 7.26
CA LYS A 27 -15.69 13.44 8.55
C LYS A 27 -14.55 13.34 9.56
N ALA A 28 -13.55 12.49 9.30
CA ALA A 28 -12.42 12.29 10.19
C ALA A 28 -11.64 13.60 10.35
N THR A 29 -11.27 13.90 11.59
CA THR A 29 -10.48 15.08 11.93
C THR A 29 -9.06 14.95 11.37
N THR A 30 -8.36 16.08 11.20
CA THR A 30 -6.95 16.10 10.83
C THR A 30 -6.10 15.25 11.79
N VAL A 31 -6.42 15.29 13.09
CA VAL A 31 -5.71 14.50 14.12
C VAL A 31 -5.88 13.01 13.89
N GLU A 32 -7.09 12.53 13.63
CA GLU A 32 -7.35 11.11 13.36
C GLU A 32 -6.67 10.64 12.07
N LYS A 33 -6.75 11.45 11.00
CA LYS A 33 -6.09 11.14 9.72
C LYS A 33 -4.58 11.05 9.88
N ASN A 34 -3.97 12.00 10.59
CA ASN A 34 -2.53 12.00 10.85
C ASN A 34 -2.11 10.80 11.72
N ALA A 35 -2.89 10.48 12.76
CA ALA A 35 -2.64 9.29 13.59
C ALA A 35 -2.68 8.00 12.77
N ALA A 36 -3.62 7.87 11.82
CA ALA A 36 -3.69 6.74 10.91
C ALA A 36 -2.45 6.66 10.01
N LEU A 37 -2.01 7.76 9.40
CA LEU A 37 -0.81 7.81 8.56
C LEU A 37 0.45 7.42 9.33
N LEU A 38 0.64 7.94 10.54
CA LEU A 38 1.78 7.59 11.39
C LEU A 38 1.77 6.12 11.82
N THR A 39 0.58 5.57 12.06
CA THR A 39 0.40 4.14 12.36
C THR A 39 0.76 3.28 11.15
N ILE A 40 0.34 3.68 9.94
CA ILE A 40 0.71 3.00 8.68
C ILE A 40 2.23 3.03 8.49
N ALA A 41 2.88 4.18 8.66
CA ALA A 41 4.33 4.29 8.52
C ALA A 41 5.08 3.37 9.51
N LYS A 42 4.63 3.32 10.77
CA LYS A 42 5.18 2.41 11.78
C LYS A 42 4.95 0.94 11.41
N ALA A 43 3.76 0.60 10.92
CA ALA A 43 3.46 -0.77 10.50
C ALA A 43 4.33 -1.21 9.30
N LEU A 44 4.53 -0.33 8.32
CA LEU A 44 5.42 -0.59 7.19
C LEU A 44 6.85 -0.82 7.65
N GLU A 45 7.36 0.02 8.57
CA GLU A 45 8.70 -0.12 9.14
C GLU A 45 8.87 -1.47 9.86
N LEU A 46 7.94 -1.81 10.76
CA LEU A 46 7.98 -3.06 11.54
C LEU A 46 7.86 -4.32 10.68
N ASN A 47 7.23 -4.22 9.50
CA ASN A 47 7.01 -5.35 8.60
C ASN A 47 7.88 -5.28 7.34
N THR A 48 8.93 -4.45 7.34
CA THR A 48 9.79 -4.23 6.16
C THR A 48 10.31 -5.54 5.59
N ASP A 49 10.88 -6.40 6.43
CA ASP A 49 11.50 -7.65 5.98
C ASP A 49 10.46 -8.60 5.35
N ALA A 50 9.27 -8.68 5.95
CA ALA A 50 8.18 -9.49 5.43
C ALA A 50 7.68 -8.98 4.06
N ILE A 51 7.56 -7.65 3.91
CA ILE A 51 7.14 -7.02 2.65
C ILE A 51 8.20 -7.23 1.57
N LEU A 52 9.48 -7.08 1.89
CA LEU A 52 10.57 -7.29 0.93
C LEU A 52 10.75 -8.76 0.56
N ALA A 53 10.49 -9.69 1.49
CA ALA A 53 10.44 -11.11 1.19
C ALA A 53 9.31 -11.44 0.20
N ALA A 54 8.11 -10.89 0.41
CA ALA A 54 7.00 -11.04 -0.52
C ALA A 54 7.31 -10.41 -1.90
N ASN A 55 7.85 -9.19 -1.94
CA ASN A 55 8.23 -8.54 -3.20
C ASN A 55 9.26 -9.36 -3.98
N ARG A 56 10.16 -10.08 -3.32
CA ARG A 56 11.13 -10.94 -4.00
C ARG A 56 10.47 -12.07 -4.79
N LEU A 57 9.42 -12.67 -4.24
CA LEU A 57 8.62 -13.67 -4.95
C LEU A 57 7.97 -13.04 -6.18
N ASP A 58 7.45 -11.81 -6.08
CA ASP A 58 6.90 -11.08 -7.24
C ASP A 58 7.97 -10.79 -8.31
N LEU A 59 9.23 -10.51 -7.90
CA LEU A 59 10.33 -10.28 -8.84
C LEU A 59 10.72 -11.58 -9.57
N GLU A 60 10.74 -12.71 -8.87
CA GLU A 60 11.00 -14.03 -9.45
C GLU A 60 9.90 -14.39 -10.45
N ASP A 61 8.63 -14.26 -10.05
CA ASP A 61 7.48 -14.49 -10.93
C ASP A 61 7.51 -13.58 -12.16
N ALA A 62 7.87 -12.30 -12.01
CA ALA A 62 7.99 -11.37 -13.13
C ALA A 62 9.11 -11.76 -14.11
N GLN A 63 10.24 -12.27 -13.61
CA GLN A 63 11.33 -12.78 -14.44
C GLN A 63 10.89 -14.01 -15.23
N ASP A 64 10.23 -14.96 -14.57
CA ASP A 64 9.74 -16.19 -15.19
C ASP A 64 8.68 -15.92 -16.26
N ASN A 65 7.89 -14.86 -16.10
CA ASN A 65 6.90 -14.40 -17.07
C ASN A 65 7.47 -13.46 -18.15
N GLY A 66 8.79 -13.25 -18.19
CA GLY A 66 9.45 -12.46 -19.23
C GLY A 66 9.16 -10.96 -19.19
N VAL A 67 8.84 -10.42 -18.01
CA VAL A 67 8.69 -8.97 -17.82
C VAL A 67 10.02 -8.27 -18.08
N ASP A 68 9.96 -7.10 -18.73
CA ASP A 68 11.13 -6.30 -19.07
C ASP A 68 12.04 -6.03 -17.84
N PRO A 69 13.35 -6.35 -17.90
CA PRO A 69 14.24 -6.20 -16.74
C PRO A 69 14.36 -4.76 -16.22
N LEU A 70 14.27 -3.76 -17.11
CA LEU A 70 14.30 -2.36 -16.71
C LEU A 70 13.02 -2.00 -15.92
N TYR A 71 11.87 -2.52 -16.34
CA TYR A 71 10.63 -2.39 -15.61
C TYR A 71 10.70 -3.05 -14.23
N ILE A 72 11.21 -4.28 -14.14
CA ILE A 72 11.39 -4.98 -12.85
C ILE A 72 12.25 -4.12 -11.91
N ARG A 73 13.38 -3.61 -12.39
CA ARG A 73 14.31 -2.76 -11.61
C ARG A 73 13.67 -1.45 -11.17
N ASP A 74 13.04 -0.71 -12.08
CA ASP A 74 12.64 0.68 -11.84
C ASP A 74 11.24 0.84 -11.26
N ARG A 75 10.37 -0.17 -11.45
CA ARG A 75 8.95 -0.09 -11.08
C ARG A 75 8.55 -1.12 -10.03
N LEU A 76 9.09 -2.34 -10.08
CA LEU A 76 8.65 -3.43 -9.22
C LEU A 76 9.52 -3.62 -7.97
N ALA A 77 10.84 -3.50 -8.09
CA ALA A 77 11.78 -3.70 -6.97
C ALA A 77 11.60 -2.64 -5.87
N MET A 78 11.34 -3.08 -4.62
CA MET A 78 11.01 -2.16 -3.52
C MET A 78 12.16 -1.86 -2.56
N GLU A 79 13.22 -2.68 -2.53
CA GLU A 79 14.28 -2.63 -1.51
C GLU A 79 14.89 -1.23 -1.31
N GLN A 80 15.37 -0.61 -2.40
CA GLN A 80 16.00 0.72 -2.34
C GLN A 80 14.99 1.87 -2.10
N ARG A 81 13.69 1.60 -2.25
CA ARG A 81 12.63 2.62 -2.16
C ARG A 81 11.88 2.57 -0.84
N MET A 82 11.95 1.47 -0.10
CA MET A 82 11.14 1.21 1.10
C MET A 82 11.28 2.31 2.14
N VAL A 83 12.52 2.68 2.48
CA VAL A 83 12.82 3.75 3.44
C VAL A 83 12.21 5.08 3.00
N GLY A 84 12.34 5.41 1.71
CA GLY A 84 11.75 6.62 1.13
C GLY A 84 10.23 6.63 1.20
N MET A 85 9.58 5.53 0.84
CA MET A 85 8.11 5.40 0.90
C MET A 85 7.58 5.57 2.32
N ILE A 86 8.24 4.99 3.32
CA ILE A 86 7.84 5.14 4.73
C ILE A 86 8.00 6.60 5.19
N ALA A 87 9.12 7.24 4.81
CA ALA A 87 9.37 8.65 5.13
C ALA A 87 8.32 9.56 4.47
N ASP A 88 7.94 9.29 3.22
CA ASP A 88 6.94 10.07 2.50
C ASP A 88 5.55 9.96 3.15
N VAL A 89 5.16 8.79 3.66
CA VAL A 89 3.91 8.65 4.44
C VAL A 89 3.92 9.54 5.68
N ARG A 90 5.05 9.62 6.40
CA ARG A 90 5.19 10.52 7.56
C ARG A 90 5.11 11.98 7.14
N LYS A 91 5.77 12.34 6.04
CA LYS A 91 5.76 13.69 5.48
C LYS A 91 4.36 14.15 5.11
N VAL A 92 3.52 13.28 4.55
CA VAL A 92 2.12 13.62 4.23
C VAL A 92 1.34 14.01 5.49
N ALA A 93 1.59 13.38 6.63
CA ALA A 93 0.93 13.72 7.89
C ALA A 93 1.33 15.11 8.44
N GLU A 94 2.44 15.69 7.97
CA GLU A 94 2.90 17.03 8.34
C GLU A 94 2.29 18.13 7.45
N LEU A 95 1.74 17.75 6.30
CA LEU A 95 1.16 18.72 5.36
C LEU A 95 -0.16 19.30 5.89
N PRO A 96 -0.50 20.54 5.52
CA PRO A 96 -1.81 21.10 5.80
C PRO A 96 -2.92 20.21 5.22
N ASP A 97 -3.95 19.97 6.02
CA ASP A 97 -5.09 19.15 5.61
C ASP A 97 -5.87 19.85 4.48
N PRO A 98 -6.01 19.22 3.30
CA PRO A 98 -6.74 19.81 2.19
C PRO A 98 -8.27 19.68 2.36
N VAL A 99 -8.74 18.87 3.31
CA VAL A 99 -10.16 18.60 3.53
C VAL A 99 -10.63 19.43 4.73
N GLY A 100 -11.61 20.31 4.51
CA GLY A 100 -12.16 21.17 5.58
C GLY A 100 -12.19 22.67 5.26
N ARG A 101 -12.47 23.05 4.02
CA ARG A 101 -13.13 24.34 3.72
C ARG A 101 -14.62 24.10 3.48
#